data_AF-A0A2U1XGS7-F1
#
_entry.id   AF-A0A2U1XGS7-F1
#
_cell.length_a   1.000
_cell.length_b   1.000
_cell.length_c   1.000
_cell.angle_alpha   90.00
_cell.angle_beta   90.00
_cell.angle_gamma   90.00
#
_symmetry.space_group_name_H-M   'P 1'
#
loop_
_entity.id
_entity.type
_entity.pdbx_description
1 polymer ?
#
loop_
_entity_poly.entity_id
_entity_poly.type
_entity_poly.pdbx_seq_one_letter_code
_entity_poly.pdbx_strand_id
1 'polypeptide(L)'
;MDRIPLSEADGHMAELIDRVENDEEIVILRDGKPAVRLVPVAEGPLAEDGVSAPTPSGKRPVRFGFAKGQIRIADDFDAPLPDDLLKSFYGLAPNEEWPDQWKGMPG
;
A
#
# COMPACT_ATOMS: atom_id res chain seq x y z
N MET A 1 12.86 -15.61 -2.78
CA MET A 1 13.99 -15.25 -1.89
C MET A 1 15.17 -16.13 -2.25
N ASP A 2 16.05 -15.58 -3.07
CA ASP A 2 17.19 -16.28 -3.65
C ASP A 2 18.44 -16.14 -2.76
N ARG A 3 19.37 -17.09 -2.83
CA ARG A 3 20.60 -17.11 -2.02
C ARG A 3 21.80 -17.41 -2.88
N ILE A 4 22.71 -16.45 -2.96
CA ILE A 4 23.90 -16.54 -3.81
C ILE A 4 25.18 -16.37 -2.99
N PRO A 5 26.27 -17.10 -3.28
CA PRO A 5 27.59 -16.83 -2.71
C PRO A 5 28.13 -15.47 -3.15
N LEU A 6 28.93 -14.82 -2.30
CA LEU A 6 29.59 -13.56 -2.62
C LEU A 6 30.47 -13.66 -3.88
N SER A 7 31.10 -14.81 -4.12
CA SER A 7 31.91 -15.06 -5.31
C SER A 7 31.10 -15.01 -6.61
N GLU A 8 29.81 -15.32 -6.55
CA GLU A 8 28.89 -15.24 -7.69
C GLU A 8 28.35 -13.81 -7.85
N ALA A 9 28.20 -13.06 -6.75
CA ALA A 9 27.78 -11.67 -6.78
C ALA A 9 28.85 -10.71 -7.36
N ASP A 10 30.15 -11.01 -7.18
CA ASP A 10 31.28 -10.09 -7.46
C ASP A 10 31.50 -9.73 -8.94
N GLY A 11 30.75 -10.34 -9.86
CA GLY A 11 30.73 -9.98 -11.29
C GLY A 11 29.33 -9.71 -11.86
N HIS A 12 28.29 -9.95 -11.07
CA HIS A 12 26.89 -9.94 -11.52
C HIS A 12 26.05 -8.89 -10.78
N MET A 13 26.68 -7.94 -10.09
CA MET A 13 25.97 -6.96 -9.25
C MET A 13 24.91 -6.16 -10.03
N ALA A 14 25.18 -5.79 -11.29
CA ALA A 14 24.21 -5.07 -12.13
C ALA A 14 22.93 -5.90 -12.35
N GLU A 15 23.07 -7.16 -12.76
CA GLU A 15 21.93 -8.08 -12.97
C GLU A 15 21.15 -8.34 -11.67
N LEU A 16 21.86 -8.45 -10.54
CA LEU A 16 21.23 -8.64 -9.24
C LEU A 16 20.43 -7.41 -8.80
N ILE A 17 20.90 -6.21 -9.14
CA ILE A 17 20.15 -4.97 -8.90
C ILE A 17 18.89 -4.95 -9.76
N ASP A 18 18.99 -5.23 -11.06
CA ASP A 18 17.84 -5.27 -11.96
C ASP A 18 16.75 -6.23 -11.44
N ARG A 19 17.16 -7.40 -10.94
CA ARG A 19 16.25 -8.38 -10.32
C ARG A 19 15.57 -7.84 -9.07
N VAL A 20 16.34 -7.16 -8.21
CA VAL A 20 15.85 -6.58 -6.95
C VAL A 20 14.90 -5.40 -7.20
N GLU A 21 15.13 -4.62 -8.27
CA GLU A 21 14.21 -3.58 -8.74
C GLU A 21 12.88 -4.16 -9.24
N ASN A 22 12.87 -5.41 -9.72
CA ASN A 22 11.66 -6.15 -10.08
C ASN A 22 11.02 -6.89 -8.89
N ASP A 23 11.12 -6.33 -7.68
CA ASP A 23 10.56 -6.85 -6.42
C ASP A 23 11.12 -8.23 -5.98
N GLU A 24 12.32 -8.61 -6.44
CA GLU A 24 12.99 -9.83 -5.97
C GLU A 24 13.84 -9.58 -4.71
N GLU A 25 13.71 -10.42 -3.68
CA GLU A 25 14.62 -10.42 -2.53
C GLU A 25 15.78 -11.42 -2.74
N ILE A 26 17.02 -10.93 -2.67
CA ILE A 26 18.25 -11.74 -2.84
C ILE A 26 19.13 -11.62 -1.58
N VAL A 27 19.64 -12.75 -1.09
CA VAL A 27 20.59 -12.81 0.04
C VAL A 27 21.97 -13.20 -0.48
N ILE A 28 22.98 -12.38 -0.18
CA ILE A 28 24.37 -12.72 -0.47
C ILE A 28 24.99 -13.40 0.74
N LEU A 29 25.59 -14.57 0.50
CA LEU A 29 26.27 -15.39 1.49
C LEU A 29 27.78 -15.11 1.47
N ARG A 30 28.39 -14.92 2.64
CA ARG A 30 29.85 -14.95 2.82
C ARG A 30 30.21 -16.21 3.59
N ASP A 31 31.07 -17.05 3.02
CA ASP A 31 31.48 -18.33 3.63
C ASP A 31 30.29 -19.23 4.02
N GLY A 32 29.26 -19.27 3.15
CA GLY A 32 28.03 -20.04 3.35
C GLY A 32 27.06 -19.44 4.39
N LYS A 33 27.38 -18.29 4.98
CA LYS A 33 26.54 -17.60 5.97
C LYS A 33 25.89 -16.36 5.34
N PRO A 34 24.60 -16.09 5.59
CA PRO A 34 23.96 -14.85 5.18
C PRO A 34 24.75 -13.63 5.69
N ALA A 35 25.25 -12.82 4.77
CA ALA A 35 26.05 -11.65 5.08
C ALA A 35 25.27 -10.36 4.84
N VAL A 36 24.63 -10.24 3.68
CA VAL A 36 23.80 -9.08 3.31
C VAL A 36 22.56 -9.52 2.55
N ARG A 37 21.54 -8.66 2.52
CA ARG A 37 20.33 -8.84 1.73
C ARG A 37 20.14 -7.64 0.84
N LEU A 38 19.98 -7.88 -0.45
CA LEU A 38 19.57 -6.89 -1.43
C LEU A 38 18.05 -6.81 -1.42
N VAL A 39 17.55 -5.59 -1.28
CA VAL A 39 16.13 -5.28 -1.28
C VAL A 39 15.94 -3.97 -2.03
N PRO A 40 14.80 -3.77 -2.71
CA PRO A 40 14.52 -2.49 -3.35
C PRO A 40 14.49 -1.39 -2.29
N VAL A 41 15.11 -0.27 -2.60
CA VAL A 41 15.02 0.93 -1.78
C VAL A 41 13.64 1.52 -2.05
N ALA A 42 12.69 1.28 -1.15
CA ALA A 42 11.40 1.95 -1.23
C ALA A 42 11.61 3.44 -0.93
N GLU A 43 11.42 4.30 -1.93
CA GLU A 43 11.14 5.73 -1.70
C GLU A 43 9.74 5.85 -1.08
N GLY A 44 9.64 5.49 0.19
CA GLY A 44 8.47 5.85 0.99
C GLY A 44 8.46 7.37 1.21
N PRO A 45 7.28 8.00 1.35
CA PRO A 45 7.22 9.38 1.82
C PRO A 45 8.04 9.47 3.11
N LEU A 46 9.01 10.38 3.13
CA LEU A 46 9.76 10.71 4.33
C LEU A 46 8.74 10.95 5.44
N ALA A 47 8.69 10.05 6.43
CA ALA A 47 7.89 10.27 7.61
C ALA A 47 8.39 11.57 8.25
N GLU A 48 7.49 12.54 8.37
CA GLU A 48 7.72 13.92 8.81
C GLU A 48 8.33 14.05 10.22
N ASP A 49 8.52 12.94 10.94
CA ASP A 49 9.09 12.89 12.30
C ASP A 49 10.54 12.36 12.38
N GLY A 50 11.25 12.21 11.26
CA GLY A 50 12.71 12.04 11.25
C GLY A 50 13.25 10.72 11.86
N VAL A 51 12.38 9.74 12.14
CA VAL A 51 12.79 8.40 12.57
C VAL A 51 12.51 7.42 11.43
N SER A 52 13.52 7.20 10.59
CA SER A 52 13.52 6.12 9.61
C SER A 52 13.54 4.77 10.34
N ALA A 53 12.36 4.22 10.62
CA ALA A 53 12.26 2.80 10.92
C ALA A 53 12.66 2.01 9.65
N PRO A 54 13.48 0.96 9.75
CA PRO A 54 13.81 0.13 8.59
C PRO A 54 12.52 -0.50 8.08
N THR A 55 12.07 -0.09 6.90
CA THR A 55 10.93 -0.70 6.22
C THR A 55 11.34 -2.11 5.79
N PRO A 56 10.79 -3.19 6.38
CA PRO A 56 11.01 -4.52 5.84
C PRO A 56 10.29 -4.59 4.49
N SER A 57 11.07 -4.77 3.44
CA SER A 57 10.72 -4.91 2.02
C SER A 57 9.91 -6.17 1.67
N GLY A 58 9.43 -6.90 2.68
CA GLY A 58 8.42 -7.93 2.46
C GLY A 58 7.04 -7.29 2.37
N LYS A 59 6.16 -7.82 1.53
CA LYS A 59 4.71 -7.52 1.60
C LYS A 59 4.30 -7.60 3.07
N ARG A 60 3.88 -6.47 3.67
CA ARG A 60 3.47 -6.45 5.08
C ARG A 60 2.49 -7.61 5.26
N PRO A 61 2.74 -8.55 6.19
CA PRO A 61 1.85 -9.68 6.37
C PRO A 61 0.46 -9.11 6.69
N VAL A 62 -0.54 -9.50 5.90
CA VAL A 62 -1.92 -9.08 6.11
C VAL A 62 -2.33 -9.54 7.51
N ARG A 63 -2.51 -8.59 8.42
CA ARG A 63 -3.02 -8.87 9.77
C ARG A 63 -4.54 -8.93 9.71
N PHE A 64 -5.07 -10.12 9.43
CA PHE A 64 -6.51 -10.35 9.49
C PHE A 64 -7.04 -10.02 10.90
N GLY A 65 -8.19 -9.35 10.94
CA GLY A 65 -8.86 -9.01 12.21
C GLY A 65 -8.20 -7.89 13.02
N PHE A 66 -7.30 -7.08 12.43
CA PHE A 66 -6.68 -5.96 13.14
C PHE A 66 -7.70 -4.95 13.71
N ALA A 67 -8.87 -4.82 13.06
CA ALA A 67 -9.98 -3.97 13.48
C ALA A 67 -11.18 -4.77 14.04
N LYS A 68 -11.00 -6.03 14.44
CA LYS A 68 -12.09 -6.87 14.95
C LYS A 68 -12.73 -6.21 16.19
N GLY A 69 -14.05 -5.99 16.13
CA GLY A 69 -14.80 -5.35 17.21
C GLY A 69 -14.58 -3.84 17.35
N GLN A 70 -13.81 -3.22 16.45
CA GLN A 70 -13.62 -1.77 16.39
C GLN A 70 -14.55 -1.09 15.38
N ILE A 71 -15.22 -1.86 14.53
CA ILE A 71 -16.18 -1.37 13.53
C ILE A 71 -17.59 -1.58 14.07
N ARG A 72 -18.38 -0.50 14.10
CA ARG A 72 -19.81 -0.51 14.41
C ARG A 72 -20.55 0.08 13.22
N ILE A 73 -21.50 -0.67 12.68
CA ILE A 73 -22.41 -0.21 11.63
C ILE A 73 -23.70 0.22 12.33
N ALA A 74 -24.23 1.39 11.96
CA ALA A 74 -25.50 1.86 12.49
C ALA A 74 -26.67 1.15 11.78
N ASP A 75 -27.83 1.04 12.43
CA ASP A 75 -29.00 0.35 11.87
C ASP A 75 -29.53 1.03 10.60
N ASP A 76 -29.24 2.32 10.43
CA ASP A 76 -29.61 3.18 9.31
C ASP A 76 -28.47 3.39 8.31
N PHE A 77 -27.41 2.58 8.35
CA PHE A 77 -26.25 2.75 7.45
C PHE A 77 -26.63 2.74 5.96
N ASP A 78 -27.61 1.92 5.58
CA ASP A 78 -28.12 1.82 4.21
C ASP A 78 -29.31 2.78 3.94
N ALA A 79 -29.65 3.68 4.87
CA ALA A 79 -30.68 4.69 4.66
C ALA A 79 -30.22 5.75 3.65
N PRO A 80 -31.14 6.35 2.87
CA PRO A 80 -30.78 7.39 1.92
C PRO A 80 -30.14 8.58 2.64
N LEU A 81 -29.06 9.11 2.06
CA LEU A 81 -28.41 10.31 2.57
C LEU A 81 -29.35 11.53 2.42
N PRO A 82 -29.24 12.53 3.32
CA PRO A 82 -29.85 13.83 3.11
C PRO A 82 -29.46 14.42 1.75
N ASP A 83 -30.41 15.08 1.06
CA ASP A 83 -30.25 15.54 -0.32
C ASP A 83 -29.06 16.50 -0.51
N ASP A 84 -28.85 17.40 0.45
CA ASP A 84 -27.73 18.33 0.48
C ASP A 84 -26.37 17.63 0.65
N LEU A 85 -26.32 16.63 1.54
CA LEU A 85 -25.12 15.84 1.75
C LEU A 85 -24.84 14.94 0.53
N LEU A 86 -25.84 14.30 -0.03
CA LEU A 86 -25.73 13.48 -1.23
C LEU A 86 -25.17 14.30 -2.41
N LYS A 87 -25.70 15.51 -2.63
CA LYS A 87 -25.21 16.46 -3.65
C LYS A 87 -23.71 16.74 -3.53
N SER A 88 -23.19 16.85 -2.31
CA SER A 88 -21.77 17.12 -2.09
C SER A 88 -20.84 16.01 -2.62
N PHE A 89 -21.27 14.74 -2.60
CA PHE A 89 -20.51 13.62 -3.18
C PHE A 89 -20.43 13.68 -4.71
N TYR A 90 -21.41 14.34 -5.34
CA TYR A 90 -21.47 14.54 -6.78
C TYR A 90 -20.97 15.93 -7.23
N GLY A 91 -20.44 16.74 -6.31
CA GLY A 91 -19.88 18.06 -6.60
C GLY A 91 -20.92 19.16 -6.85
N LEU A 92 -22.18 18.95 -6.43
CA LEU A 92 -23.27 19.94 -6.56
C LEU A 92 -23.37 20.80 -5.30
N ALA A 93 -23.77 22.06 -5.45
CA ALA A 93 -24.07 22.91 -4.29
C ALA A 93 -25.39 22.46 -3.62
N PRO A 94 -25.59 22.70 -2.31
CA PRO A 94 -26.79 22.23 -1.59
C PRO A 94 -28.12 22.67 -2.22
N ASN A 95 -28.15 23.89 -2.74
CA ASN A 95 -29.29 24.53 -3.38
C ASN A 95 -29.32 24.35 -4.91
N GLU A 96 -28.37 23.62 -5.48
CA GLU A 96 -28.34 23.31 -6.91
C GLU A 96 -29.35 22.19 -7.21
N GLU A 97 -30.08 22.34 -8.31
CA GLU A 97 -30.99 21.29 -8.76
C GLU A 97 -30.21 20.11 -9.34
N TRP A 98 -30.76 18.91 -9.16
CA TRP A 98 -30.20 17.72 -9.79
C TRP A 98 -30.17 17.88 -11.32
N PRO A 99 -29.05 17.55 -11.98
CA PRO A 99 -28.99 17.53 -13.43
C PRO A 99 -30.08 16.65 -14.02
N ASP A 100 -30.63 17.06 -15.18
CA ASP A 100 -31.74 16.34 -15.82
C ASP A 100 -31.44 14.86 -16.07
N GLN A 101 -30.17 14.52 -16.32
CA GLN A 101 -29.71 13.14 -16.52
C GLN A 101 -29.86 12.23 -15.28
N TRP A 102 -30.04 12.80 -14.08
CA TRP A 102 -30.13 12.08 -12.80
C TRP A 102 -31.49 12.24 -12.11
N LYS A 103 -32.42 13.01 -12.70
CA LYS A 103 -33.79 13.14 -12.18
C LYS A 103 -34.49 11.77 -12.18
N GLY A 104 -34.87 11.30 -10.99
CA GLY A 104 -35.64 10.06 -10.80
C GLY A 104 -34.81 8.79 -10.53
N MET A 105 -33.48 8.90 -10.36
CA MET A 105 -32.71 7.79 -9.82
C MET A 105 -33.02 7.60 -8.32
N PRO A 106 -33.18 6.34 -7.85
CA PRO A 106 -33.27 6.09 -6.41
C PRO A 106 -31.91 6.43 -5.79
N GLY A 107 -31.91 7.43 -4.90
CA GLY A 107 -30.83 7.64 -3.93
C GLY A 107 -30.96 6.66 -2.77
#